data_AF-A0A3C1Z125-F1
#
_entry.id   AF-A0A3C1Z125-F1
#
_cell.length_a   1.000
_cell.length_b   1.000
_cell.length_c   1.000
_cell.angle_alpha   90.00
_cell.angle_beta   90.00
_cell.angle_gamma   90.00
#
_symmetry.space_group_name_H-M   'P 1'
#
loop_
_entity.id
_entity.type
_entity.pdbx_description
1 polymer ?
#
loop_
_entity_poly.entity_id
_entity_poly.type
_entity_poly.pdbx_seq_one_letter_code
_entity_poly.pdbx_strand_id
1 'polypeptide(L)'
;MSTLFEPSIDPATPPGWTYNPSAWSERLWLIGVAILGFGLSLYLGSYQLGMVARVWEPFFGTGSEQVLHSALSRVLPVPDAALGALAYAVDAVAGTIGGAGRWRTMPWIVVLFGLAVGPLGLVSVLLVIAQAVWLEAWCTLCLLSALISVVMIGPAMDEVLASLQLVTRVRERGMPLWEAFWHGDRAPRGKREPCGPT
;
A
#
# COMPACT_ATOMS: atom_id res chain seq x y z
N MET A 1 -7.17 -43.03 18.02
CA MET A 1 -5.86 -42.57 17.54
C MET A 1 -6.07 -41.90 16.20
N SER A 2 -6.43 -40.62 16.23
CA SER A 2 -6.46 -39.70 15.09
C SER A 2 -6.74 -38.32 15.69
N THR A 3 -5.65 -37.68 16.10
CA THR A 3 -5.54 -36.29 16.51
C THR A 3 -6.27 -35.41 15.48
N LEU A 4 -7.43 -34.86 15.86
CA LEU A 4 -7.94 -33.70 15.14
C LEU A 4 -6.94 -32.59 15.42
N PHE A 5 -6.19 -32.25 14.38
CA PHE A 5 -5.46 -31.02 14.27
C PHE A 5 -6.50 -29.91 14.36
N GLU A 6 -6.83 -29.49 15.59
CA GLU A 6 -7.49 -28.22 15.83
C GLU A 6 -6.48 -27.19 15.31
N PRO A 7 -6.71 -26.53 14.16
CA PRO A 7 -5.82 -25.46 13.78
C PRO A 7 -5.99 -24.44 14.90
N SER A 8 -4.93 -24.22 15.68
CA SER A 8 -4.89 -23.16 16.67
C SER A 8 -5.27 -21.88 15.94
N ILE A 9 -6.52 -21.44 16.09
CA ILE A 9 -7.01 -20.19 15.51
C ILE A 9 -6.16 -19.13 16.19
N ASP A 10 -5.10 -18.73 15.50
CA ASP A 10 -4.16 -17.74 15.99
C ASP A 10 -4.98 -16.46 16.22
N PRO A 11 -5.09 -15.93 17.45
CA PRO A 11 -5.95 -14.79 17.76
C PRO A 11 -5.57 -13.52 16.96
N ALA A 12 -4.47 -13.56 16.21
CA ALA A 12 -4.04 -12.55 15.28
C ALA A 12 -4.74 -12.58 13.90
N THR A 13 -5.48 -13.65 13.55
CA THR A 13 -6.12 -13.83 12.24
C THR A 13 -7.55 -13.26 12.23
N PRO A 14 -7.91 -12.37 11.29
CA PRO A 14 -9.27 -11.83 11.22
C PRO A 14 -10.30 -12.93 10.85
N PRO A 15 -11.49 -12.95 11.50
CA PRO A 15 -12.50 -13.96 11.23
C PRO A 15 -12.99 -13.93 9.77
N GLY A 16 -12.77 -15.03 9.04
CA GLY A 16 -13.08 -15.19 7.62
C GLY A 16 -11.85 -15.36 6.71
N TRP A 17 -10.63 -15.24 7.25
CA TRP A 17 -9.38 -15.37 6.52
C TRP A 17 -8.64 -16.66 6.89
N THR A 18 -8.01 -17.31 5.91
CA THR A 18 -7.20 -18.52 6.11
C THR A 18 -5.76 -18.22 6.50
N TYR A 19 -5.32 -16.97 6.41
CA TYR A 19 -3.98 -16.49 6.77
C TYR A 19 -4.04 -15.13 7.46
N ASN A 20 -2.98 -14.78 8.21
CA ASN A 20 -2.84 -13.46 8.82
C ASN A 20 -2.18 -12.49 7.81
N PRO A 21 -2.93 -11.51 7.26
CA PRO A 21 -2.38 -10.55 6.29
C PRO A 21 -1.29 -9.65 6.89
N SER A 22 -1.20 -9.52 8.22
CA SER A 22 -0.18 -8.75 8.92
C SER A 22 0.98 -9.61 9.45
N ALA A 23 1.16 -10.84 8.94
CA ALA A 23 2.29 -11.69 9.29
C ALA A 23 3.62 -11.04 8.84
N TRP A 24 4.66 -11.19 9.65
CA TRP A 24 5.98 -10.60 9.37
C TRP A 24 6.63 -11.13 8.08
N SER A 25 6.33 -12.36 7.66
CA SER A 25 6.85 -12.98 6.44
C SER A 25 6.29 -12.33 5.18
N GLU A 26 4.98 -12.08 5.13
CA GLU A 26 4.33 -11.35 4.03
C GLU A 26 4.87 -9.92 3.94
N ARG A 27 5.12 -9.32 5.11
CA ARG A 27 5.57 -7.93 5.19
C ARG A 27 7.01 -7.74 4.75
N LEU A 28 7.91 -8.68 5.06
CA LEU A 28 9.31 -8.64 4.63
C LEU A 28 9.44 -8.62 3.11
N TRP A 29 8.63 -9.43 2.42
CA TRP A 29 8.57 -9.43 0.96
C TRP A 29 8.07 -8.08 0.42
N LEU A 30 6.99 -7.55 1.00
CA LEU A 30 6.43 -6.24 0.62
C LEU A 30 7.43 -5.09 0.82
N ILE A 31 8.14 -5.06 1.95
CA ILE A 31 9.18 -4.07 2.21
C ILE A 31 10.29 -4.19 1.18
N GLY A 32 10.74 -5.41 0.85
CA GLY A 32 11.78 -5.64 -0.14
C GLY A 32 11.38 -5.11 -1.53
N VAL A 33 10.14 -5.36 -1.93
CA VAL A 33 9.57 -4.85 -3.19
C VAL A 33 9.43 -3.32 -3.17
N ALA A 34 8.97 -2.74 -2.06
CA ALA A 34 8.87 -1.29 -1.90
C ALA A 34 10.25 -0.61 -1.97
N ILE A 35 11.29 -1.18 -1.35
CA ILE A 35 12.66 -0.66 -1.43
C ILE A 35 13.19 -0.74 -2.87
N LEU A 36 12.89 -1.83 -3.59
CA LEU A 36 13.25 -1.96 -4.99
C LEU A 36 12.55 -0.91 -5.86
N GLY A 37 11.23 -0.73 -5.67
CA GLY A 37 10.45 0.33 -6.32
C GLY A 37 11.01 1.72 -6.01
N PHE A 38 11.35 1.99 -4.76
CA PHE A 38 12.00 3.22 -4.32
C PHE A 38 13.30 3.48 -5.06
N GLY A 39 14.17 2.48 -5.17
CA GLY A 39 15.44 2.60 -5.88
C GLY A 39 15.25 2.92 -7.37
N LEU A 40 14.30 2.26 -8.02
CA LEU A 40 13.96 2.52 -9.43
C LEU A 40 13.41 3.93 -9.62
N SER A 41 12.44 4.34 -8.81
CA SER A 41 11.84 5.68 -8.88
C SER A 41 12.84 6.78 -8.53
N LEU A 42 13.73 6.55 -7.57
CA LEU A 42 14.80 7.50 -7.22
C LEU A 42 15.81 7.64 -8.36
N TYR A 43 16.18 6.54 -9.01
CA TYR A 43 17.05 6.58 -10.20
C TYR A 43 16.41 7.39 -11.34
N LEU A 44 15.15 7.11 -11.68
CA LEU A 44 14.42 7.86 -12.71
C LEU A 44 14.22 9.33 -12.32
N GLY A 45 13.94 9.61 -11.05
CA GLY A 45 13.83 10.98 -10.52
C GLY A 45 15.14 11.74 -10.61
N SER A 46 16.28 11.09 -10.33
CA SER A 46 17.61 11.70 -10.47
C SER A 46 17.94 12.09 -11.92
N TYR A 47 17.44 11.33 -12.90
CA TYR A 47 17.52 11.71 -14.32
C TYR A 47 16.66 12.94 -14.62
N GLN A 48 15.41 12.99 -14.15
CA GLN A 48 14.54 14.16 -14.37
C GLN A 48 15.06 15.44 -13.70
N LEU A 49 15.78 15.30 -12.58
CA LEU A 49 16.47 16.41 -11.91
C LEU A 49 17.80 16.81 -12.58
N GLY A 50 18.20 16.11 -13.66
CA GLY A 50 19.43 16.38 -14.39
C GLY A 50 20.72 15.94 -13.69
N MET A 51 20.62 15.14 -12.61
CA MET A 51 21.79 14.57 -11.94
C MET A 51 22.44 13.45 -12.76
N VAL A 52 21.65 12.77 -13.59
CA VAL A 52 22.10 11.68 -14.47
C VAL A 52 21.79 12.06 -15.92
N ALA A 53 22.78 11.90 -16.80
CA ALA A 53 22.69 12.35 -18.19
C ALA A 53 22.00 11.35 -19.14
N ARG A 54 21.94 10.07 -18.79
CA ARG A 54 21.32 9.00 -19.60
C ARG A 54 20.62 7.97 -18.72
N VAL A 55 19.45 7.53 -19.15
CA VAL A 55 18.70 6.45 -18.49
C VAL A 55 19.15 5.11 -19.04
N TRP A 56 19.36 4.13 -18.15
CA TRP A 56 19.58 2.76 -18.57
C TRP A 56 18.29 2.15 -19.13
N GLU A 57 18.33 1.76 -20.41
CA GLU A 57 17.17 1.20 -21.12
C GLU A 57 17.60 -0.01 -22.00
N PRO A 58 17.28 -1.25 -21.59
CA PRO A 58 17.75 -2.46 -22.25
C PRO A 58 16.91 -2.93 -23.46
N PHE A 59 15.62 -2.58 -23.55
CA PHE A 59 14.69 -3.13 -24.56
C PHE A 59 14.23 -2.09 -25.59
N PHE A 60 14.08 -0.83 -25.21
CA PHE A 60 13.42 0.19 -26.02
C PHE A 60 14.32 1.34 -26.50
N GLY A 61 15.65 1.18 -26.46
CA GLY A 61 16.60 2.17 -26.96
C GLY A 61 16.44 3.54 -26.27
N THR A 62 16.13 4.60 -27.03
CA THR A 62 15.91 5.96 -26.50
C THR A 62 14.49 6.20 -25.97
N GLY A 63 13.62 5.18 -25.93
CA GLY A 63 12.23 5.29 -25.49
C GLY A 63 12.08 5.83 -24.07
N SER A 64 12.92 5.38 -23.14
CA SER A 64 12.92 5.87 -21.75
C SER A 64 13.20 7.38 -21.66
N GLU A 65 14.14 7.91 -22.44
CA GLU A 65 14.46 9.35 -22.44
C GLU A 65 13.30 10.17 -23.02
N GLN A 66 12.63 9.67 -24.07
CA GLN A 66 11.46 10.33 -24.68
C GLN A 66 10.27 10.39 -23.71
N VAL A 67 10.01 9.30 -22.99
CA VAL A 67 8.96 9.24 -21.96
C VAL A 67 9.28 10.22 -20.82
N LEU A 68 10.52 10.24 -20.33
CA LEU A 68 10.92 11.10 -19.20
C LEU A 68 11.02 12.58 -19.57
N HIS A 69 11.24 12.95 -20.84
CA HIS A 69 11.21 14.34 -21.31
C HIS A 69 9.85 14.81 -21.83
N SER A 70 8.84 13.94 -21.80
CA SER A 70 7.51 14.21 -22.32
C SER A 70 6.82 15.38 -21.61
N ALA A 71 5.84 15.98 -22.27
CA ALA A 71 5.00 17.02 -21.67
C ALA A 71 4.28 16.50 -20.41
N LEU A 72 4.00 15.20 -20.32
CA LEU A 72 3.35 14.56 -19.18
C LEU A 72 4.19 14.66 -17.90
N SER A 73 5.52 14.49 -18.01
CA SER A 73 6.48 14.73 -16.91
C SER A 73 6.57 16.21 -16.52
N ARG A 74 6.22 17.15 -17.43
CA ARG A 74 6.24 18.61 -17.17
C ARG A 74 4.91 19.20 -16.70
N VAL A 75 3.82 18.44 -16.72
CA VAL A 75 2.50 18.91 -16.26
C VAL A 75 2.47 19.10 -14.74
N LEU A 76 3.22 18.29 -13.99
CA LEU A 76 3.36 18.45 -12.56
C LEU A 76 4.63 19.25 -12.25
N PRO A 77 4.59 20.20 -11.29
CA PRO A 77 5.78 20.96 -10.87
C PRO A 77 6.85 20.09 -10.20
N VAL A 78 6.52 18.84 -9.89
CA VAL A 78 7.41 17.84 -9.30
C VAL A 78 7.56 16.66 -10.27
N PRO A 79 8.78 16.13 -10.48
CA PRO A 79 9.03 14.90 -11.23
C PRO A 79 8.09 13.76 -10.79
N ASP A 80 7.36 13.14 -11.73
CA ASP A 80 6.48 12.00 -11.46
C ASP A 80 7.23 10.82 -10.85
N ALA A 81 8.47 10.61 -11.29
CA ALA A 81 9.38 9.63 -10.70
C ALA A 81 9.77 9.97 -9.24
N ALA A 82 9.88 11.24 -8.87
CA ALA A 82 10.16 11.63 -7.49
C ALA A 82 8.93 11.43 -6.57
N LEU A 83 7.72 11.65 -7.11
CA LEU A 83 6.49 11.30 -6.40
C LEU A 83 6.38 9.80 -6.18
N GLY A 84 6.74 8.98 -7.17
CA GLY A 84 6.84 7.53 -7.02
C GLY A 84 7.86 7.11 -5.96
N ALA A 85 9.02 7.78 -5.91
CA ALA A 85 10.02 7.53 -4.87
C ALA A 85 9.47 7.86 -3.47
N LEU A 86 8.79 8.99 -3.30
CA LEU A 86 8.14 9.32 -2.03
C LEU A 86 7.08 8.28 -1.64
N ALA A 87 6.28 7.81 -2.60
CA ALA A 87 5.28 6.78 -2.38
C ALA A 87 5.92 5.49 -1.83
N TYR A 88 6.91 4.95 -2.54
CA TYR A 88 7.59 3.72 -2.13
C TYR A 88 8.37 3.87 -0.82
N ALA A 89 8.91 5.06 -0.53
CA ALA A 89 9.55 5.34 0.74
C ALA A 89 8.52 5.30 1.89
N VAL A 90 7.37 5.94 1.70
CA VAL A 90 6.26 5.87 2.66
C VAL A 90 5.80 4.43 2.82
N ASP A 91 5.76 3.64 1.75
CA ASP A 91 5.34 2.24 1.82
C ASP A 91 6.34 1.36 2.58
N ALA A 92 7.64 1.54 2.33
CA ALA A 92 8.68 0.83 3.07
C ALA A 92 8.67 1.21 4.56
N VAL A 93 8.49 2.50 4.88
CA VAL A 93 8.39 2.98 6.27
C VAL A 93 7.10 2.47 6.93
N ALA A 94 5.96 2.53 6.24
CA ALA A 94 4.71 1.96 6.70
C ALA A 94 4.80 0.43 6.86
N GLY A 95 5.59 -0.24 6.03
CA GLY A 95 5.92 -1.66 6.14
C GLY A 95 6.81 -1.99 7.33
N THR A 96 7.61 -1.05 7.84
CA THR A 96 8.45 -1.28 9.03
C THR A 96 7.76 -0.87 10.33
N ILE A 97 6.84 0.11 10.30
CA ILE A 97 6.19 0.65 11.51
C ILE A 97 4.97 -0.19 11.91
N GLY A 98 5.01 -0.85 13.09
CA GLY A 98 3.89 -1.57 13.72
C GLY A 98 4.03 -3.09 13.73
N GLY A 99 3.28 -3.80 14.57
CA GLY A 99 3.36 -5.27 14.71
C GLY A 99 2.16 -6.03 14.11
N ALA A 100 2.13 -7.36 14.24
CA ALA A 100 1.09 -8.24 13.70
C ALA A 100 -0.36 -7.95 14.16
N GLY A 101 -0.55 -7.06 15.14
CA GLY A 101 -1.86 -6.60 15.62
C GLY A 101 -2.27 -5.19 15.15
N ARG A 102 -1.59 -4.61 14.15
CA ARG A 102 -1.76 -3.20 13.73
C ARG A 102 -3.17 -2.86 13.28
N TRP A 103 -3.80 -3.77 12.52
CA TRP A 103 -5.21 -3.67 12.09
C TRP A 103 -6.18 -3.50 13.27
N ARG A 104 -5.82 -4.02 14.45
CA ARG A 104 -6.60 -3.98 15.70
C ARG A 104 -6.30 -2.79 16.60
N THR A 105 -5.07 -2.26 16.55
CA THR A 105 -4.62 -1.19 17.46
C THR A 105 -4.58 0.19 16.82
N MET A 106 -4.39 0.29 15.50
CA MET A 106 -4.28 1.56 14.77
C MET A 106 -4.92 1.46 13.37
N PRO A 107 -6.25 1.27 13.28
CA PRO A 107 -6.96 1.15 12.00
C PRO A 107 -6.80 2.38 11.11
N TRP A 108 -6.60 3.57 11.69
CA TRP A 108 -6.34 4.80 10.93
C TRP A 108 -5.08 4.74 10.06
N ILE A 109 -4.00 4.11 10.52
CA ILE A 109 -2.75 3.98 9.74
C ILE A 109 -3.00 3.10 8.50
N VAL A 110 -3.77 2.04 8.67
CA VAL A 110 -4.08 1.10 7.59
C VAL A 110 -4.95 1.77 6.51
N VAL A 111 -5.95 2.55 6.92
CA VAL A 111 -6.78 3.30 5.98
C VAL A 111 -6.00 4.41 5.29
N LEU A 112 -5.13 5.13 6.01
CA LEU A 112 -4.31 6.19 5.44
C LEU A 112 -3.26 5.62 4.47
N PHE A 113 -2.68 4.46 4.78
CA PHE A 113 -1.81 3.70 3.88
C PHE A 113 -2.55 3.25 2.61
N GLY A 114 -3.74 2.64 2.74
CA GLY A 114 -4.56 2.27 1.60
C GLY A 114 -4.98 3.46 0.72
N LEU A 115 -5.30 4.59 1.36
CA LEU A 115 -5.63 5.84 0.67
C LEU A 115 -4.41 6.50 0.01
N ALA A 116 -3.19 6.24 0.48
CA ALA A 116 -1.98 6.69 -0.21
C ALA A 116 -1.69 5.78 -1.40
N VAL A 117 -1.62 4.45 -1.18
CA VAL A 117 -1.25 3.46 -2.19
C VAL A 117 -2.26 3.39 -3.34
N GLY A 118 -3.56 3.43 -3.04
CA GLY A 118 -4.62 3.27 -4.06
C GLY A 118 -4.57 4.33 -5.17
N PRO A 119 -4.67 5.63 -4.85
CA PRO A 119 -4.57 6.71 -5.83
C PRO A 119 -3.22 6.77 -6.53
N LEU A 120 -2.11 6.55 -5.81
CA LEU A 120 -0.78 6.54 -6.42
C LEU A 120 -0.60 5.39 -7.41
N GLY A 121 -1.09 4.20 -7.07
CA GLY A 121 -1.14 3.05 -7.96
C GLY A 121 -2.01 3.30 -9.20
N LEU A 122 -3.18 3.93 -9.02
CA LEU A 122 -4.05 4.33 -10.14
C LEU A 122 -3.34 5.30 -11.09
N VAL A 123 -2.67 6.32 -10.56
CA VAL A 123 -1.89 7.26 -11.36
C VAL A 123 -0.79 6.53 -12.14
N SER A 124 -0.08 5.58 -11.50
CA SER A 124 0.94 4.77 -12.18
C SER A 124 0.37 4.01 -13.38
N VAL A 125 -0.79 3.37 -13.24
CA VAL A 125 -1.46 2.66 -14.35
C VAL A 125 -1.87 3.64 -15.46
N LEU A 126 -2.41 4.80 -15.11
CA LEU A 126 -2.79 5.83 -16.09
C LEU A 126 -1.59 6.34 -16.87
N LEU A 127 -0.43 6.52 -16.22
CA LEU A 127 0.81 6.92 -16.90
C LEU A 127 1.29 5.85 -17.89
N VAL A 128 1.19 4.57 -17.54
CA VAL A 128 1.51 3.47 -18.48
C VAL A 128 0.57 3.47 -19.69
N ILE A 129 -0.73 3.70 -19.48
CA ILE A 129 -1.69 3.81 -20.59
C ILE A 129 -1.36 5.03 -21.46
N ALA A 130 -1.02 6.17 -20.86
CA ALA A 130 -0.64 7.38 -21.58
C ALA A 130 0.64 7.18 -22.41
N GLN A 131 1.64 6.44 -21.89
CA GLN A 131 2.85 6.07 -22.64
C GLN A 131 2.51 5.29 -23.92
N ALA A 132 1.60 4.31 -23.81
CA ALA A 132 1.18 3.48 -24.93
C ALA A 132 0.36 4.24 -25.99
N VAL A 133 -0.52 5.15 -25.56
CA VAL A 133 -1.48 5.80 -26.46
C VAL A 133 -0.96 7.14 -27.01
N TRP A 134 -0.23 7.92 -26.22
CA TRP A 134 0.15 9.29 -26.58
C TRP A 134 1.61 9.42 -27.01
N LEU A 135 2.51 8.67 -26.36
CA LEU A 135 3.95 8.82 -26.60
C LEU A 135 4.49 7.82 -27.61
N GLU A 136 3.76 6.73 -27.86
CA GLU A 136 4.19 5.59 -28.70
C GLU A 136 5.61 5.08 -28.34
N ALA A 137 6.02 5.33 -27.09
CA ALA A 137 7.35 5.05 -26.56
C ALA A 137 7.21 4.34 -25.22
N TRP A 138 8.11 3.40 -24.97
CA TRP A 138 8.08 2.54 -23.79
C TRP A 138 9.31 2.79 -22.93
N CYS A 139 9.10 2.71 -21.62
CA CYS A 139 10.13 2.85 -20.61
C CYS A 139 10.16 1.58 -19.76
N THR A 140 11.19 0.75 -19.88
CA THR A 140 11.25 -0.55 -19.18
C THR A 140 11.19 -0.36 -17.67
N LEU A 141 11.91 0.62 -17.15
CA LEU A 141 11.95 0.91 -15.72
C LEU A 141 10.61 1.44 -15.19
N CYS A 142 9.88 2.21 -16.02
CA CYS A 142 8.55 2.71 -15.69
C CYS A 142 7.52 1.58 -15.66
N LEU A 143 7.57 0.66 -16.64
CA LEU A 143 6.73 -0.54 -16.66
C LEU A 143 7.02 -1.46 -15.47
N LEU A 144 8.30 -1.65 -15.13
CA LEU A 144 8.70 -2.42 -13.96
C LEU A 144 8.18 -1.78 -12.67
N SER A 145 8.31 -0.46 -12.53
CA SER A 145 7.74 0.28 -11.40
C SER A 145 6.22 0.14 -11.34
N ALA A 146 5.51 0.25 -12.46
CA ALA A 146 4.06 0.09 -12.48
C ALA A 146 3.63 -1.33 -12.11
N LEU A 147 4.37 -2.36 -12.57
CA LEU A 147 4.14 -3.75 -12.17
C LEU A 147 4.29 -3.92 -10.66
N ILE A 148 5.35 -3.34 -10.08
CA ILE A 148 5.58 -3.37 -8.62
C ILE A 148 4.41 -2.74 -7.88
N SER A 149 3.96 -1.55 -8.29
CA SER A 149 2.81 -0.87 -7.70
C SER A 149 1.55 -1.76 -7.75
N VAL A 150 1.25 -2.37 -8.90
CA VAL A 150 0.08 -3.25 -9.06
C VAL A 150 0.16 -4.48 -8.14
N VAL A 151 1.33 -5.11 -8.03
CA VAL A 151 1.53 -6.26 -7.15
C VAL A 151 1.33 -5.89 -5.69
N MET A 152 1.72 -4.67 -5.28
CA MET A 152 1.54 -4.19 -3.90
C MET A 152 0.10 -3.85 -3.54
N ILE A 153 -0.76 -3.52 -4.51
CA ILE A 153 -2.17 -3.16 -4.26
C ILE A 153 -2.95 -4.31 -3.59
N GLY A 154 -2.72 -5.56 -4.00
CA GLY A 154 -3.46 -6.71 -3.45
C GLY A 154 -3.30 -6.83 -1.92
N PRO A 155 -2.07 -7.01 -1.41
CA PRO A 155 -1.83 -7.11 0.04
C PRO A 155 -2.24 -5.85 0.81
N ALA A 156 -2.11 -4.66 0.22
CA ALA A 156 -2.59 -3.42 0.83
C ALA A 156 -4.13 -3.41 0.97
N MET A 157 -4.86 -3.90 -0.04
CA MET A 157 -6.32 -4.01 0.00
C MET A 157 -6.79 -5.01 1.06
N ASP A 158 -6.09 -6.13 1.24
CA ASP A 158 -6.43 -7.13 2.25
C ASP A 158 -6.39 -6.55 3.67
N GLU A 159 -5.36 -5.75 3.99
CA GLU A 159 -5.28 -5.05 5.29
C GLU A 159 -6.40 -4.01 5.46
N VAL A 160 -6.70 -3.24 4.41
CA VAL A 160 -7.78 -2.23 4.42
C VAL A 160 -9.14 -2.88 4.65
N LEU A 161 -9.41 -3.99 3.96
CA LEU A 161 -10.65 -4.76 4.11
C LEU A 161 -10.78 -5.33 5.54
N ALA A 162 -9.70 -5.87 6.09
CA ALA A 162 -9.69 -6.36 7.48
C ALA A 162 -9.98 -5.24 8.50
N SER A 163 -9.41 -4.04 8.31
CA SER A 163 -9.70 -2.88 9.14
C SER A 163 -11.14 -2.36 8.97
N LEU A 164 -11.67 -2.32 7.74
CA LEU A 164 -13.07 -1.95 7.50
C LEU A 164 -14.06 -2.94 8.13
N GLN A 165 -13.76 -4.24 8.07
CA GLN A 165 -14.55 -5.27 8.75
C GLN A 165 -14.55 -5.07 10.28
N LEU A 166 -13.41 -4.72 10.88
CA LEU A 166 -13.32 -4.40 12.30
C LEU A 166 -14.20 -3.19 12.66
N VAL A 167 -14.09 -2.08 11.91
CA VAL A 167 -14.87 -0.86 12.13
C VAL A 167 -16.38 -1.14 12.00
N THR A 168 -16.78 -1.94 11.02
CA THR A 168 -18.18 -2.32 10.80
C THR A 168 -18.73 -3.15 11.96
N ARG A 169 -17.98 -4.15 12.44
CA ARG A 169 -18.37 -4.96 13.61
C ARG A 169 -18.43 -4.15 14.90
N VAL A 170 -17.55 -3.16 15.06
CA VAL A 170 -17.57 -2.27 16.23
C VAL A 170 -18.79 -1.33 16.19
N ARG A 171 -19.17 -0.84 15.01
CA ARG A 171 -20.40 -0.07 14.81
C ARG A 171 -21.65 -0.89 15.16
N GLU A 172 -21.71 -2.15 14.74
CA GLU A 172 -22.79 -3.08 15.09
C GLU A 172 -22.90 -3.36 16.59
N ARG A 173 -21.79 -3.20 17.34
CA ARG A 173 -21.74 -3.33 18.81
C ARG A 173 -22.05 -2.03 19.56
N GLY A 174 -22.48 -0.97 18.85
CA GLY A 174 -22.98 0.28 19.44
C GLY A 174 -21.92 1.28 19.89
N MET A 175 -20.64 1.10 19.51
CA MET A 175 -19.60 2.10 19.79
C MET A 175 -19.53 3.17 18.69
N PRO A 176 -19.19 4.44 19.03
CA PRO A 176 -19.06 5.49 18.04
C PRO A 176 -17.91 5.19 17.07
N LEU A 177 -18.17 5.34 15.77
CA LEU A 177 -17.21 5.08 14.67
C LEU A 177 -15.88 5.82 14.86
N TRP A 178 -15.92 7.00 15.48
CA TRP A 178 -14.73 7.82 15.73
C TRP A 178 -13.77 7.19 16.75
N GLU A 179 -14.28 6.64 17.86
CA GLU A 179 -13.43 5.95 18.84
C GLU A 179 -12.94 4.60 18.30
N ALA A 180 -13.78 3.90 17.54
CA ALA A 180 -13.40 2.65 16.87
C ALA A 180 -12.26 2.85 15.86
N PHE A 181 -12.30 3.95 15.12
CA PHE A 181 -11.31 4.30 14.11
C PHE A 181 -9.97 4.76 14.72
N TRP A 182 -10.01 5.53 15.82
CA TRP A 182 -8.80 6.04 16.48
C TRP A 182 -8.16 5.05 17.46
N HIS A 183 -8.95 4.26 18.19
CA HIS A 183 -8.46 3.38 19.26
C HIS A 183 -8.56 1.88 18.94
N GLY A 184 -9.22 1.47 17.85
CA GLY A 184 -9.41 0.07 17.51
C GLY A 184 -10.09 -0.71 18.64
N ASP A 185 -9.61 -1.93 18.94
CA ASP A 185 -10.17 -2.74 20.05
C ASP A 185 -9.70 -2.31 21.46
N ARG A 186 -8.93 -1.20 21.56
CA ARG A 186 -8.62 -0.56 22.86
C ARG A 186 -9.66 0.46 23.29
N ALA A 187 -10.69 0.72 22.46
CA ALA A 187 -11.81 1.56 22.87
C ALA A 187 -12.41 1.00 24.17
N PRO A 188 -12.61 1.82 25.22
CA PRO A 188 -13.26 1.37 26.44
C PRO A 188 -14.59 0.71 26.04
N ARG A 189 -14.85 -0.53 26.50
CA ARG A 189 -16.18 -1.13 26.31
C ARG A 189 -17.18 -0.11 26.86
N GLY A 190 -18.01 0.45 25.98
CA GLY A 190 -19.05 1.40 26.37
C GLY A 190 -19.75 0.88 27.61
N LYS A 191 -19.86 1.74 28.64
CA LYS A 191 -20.44 1.38 29.94
C LYS A 191 -21.71 0.58 29.67
N ARG A 192 -21.76 -0.67 30.17
CA ARG A 192 -23.04 -1.35 30.31
C ARG A 192 -23.86 -0.44 31.22
N GLU A 193 -24.93 0.16 30.70
CA GLU A 193 -26.00 0.59 31.60
C GLU A 193 -26.42 -0.64 32.39
N PRO A 194 -26.45 -0.57 33.73
CA PRO A 194 -26.99 -1.66 34.53
C PRO A 194 -28.39 -1.98 34.02
N CYS A 195 -28.62 -3.23 33.66
CA CYS A 195 -29.97 -3.72 33.46
C CYS A 195 -30.69 -3.57 34.80
N GLY A 196 -31.49 -2.52 34.94
CA GLY A 196 -32.57 -2.44 35.92
C GLY A 196 -33.90 -2.39 35.18
N PRO A 197 -35.04 -2.74 35.82
CA PRO A 197 -35.24 -3.05 37.24
C PRO A 197 -35.91 -4.42 37.49
N THR A 198 -35.67 -5.01 38.65
CA THR A 198 -36.62 -5.89 39.38
C THR A 198 -36.33 -5.81 40.86
#